data_AF-A0A965Z674-F1
#
_entry.id   AF-A0A965Z674-F1
#
_cell.length_a   1.000
_cell.length_b   1.000
_cell.length_c   1.000
_cell.angle_alpha   90.00
_cell.angle_beta   90.00
_cell.angle_gamma   90.00
#
_symmetry.space_group_name_H-M   'P 1'
#
loop_
_entity.id
_entity.type
_entity.pdbx_description
1 polymer ?
#
loop_
_entity_poly.entity_id
_entity_poly.type
_entity_poly.pdbx_seq_one_letter_code
_entity_poly.pdbx_strand_id
1 'polypeptide(L)'
;MNLFYKKSPEYFINKINRLEHFKYSTFNRKTMEYIIGKAVNKDGSNDIGITNELRVIIKEYKYSDDYILSLNEVGLYNKKKLYCDVIDYFKEINSHLKFMDNDWLYAIKYNDPKLFISLIELLNKRNVIFVGGSRFRYVERDFPNMLHIELPDKNYHLSIDMVIEHIKMINNVFKDNIYLFNAGVITDIIIDKFKDDGKNSYIDMGNLWDSFFVSEEFNFVNKKNKKEQEFILTNYKQYLI
;
A
#
# COMPACT_ATOMS: atom_id res chain seq x y z
N MET A 1 9.98 24.38 -1.23
CA MET A 1 9.50 23.16 -1.92
C MET A 1 8.16 22.80 -1.29
N ASN A 2 7.08 22.70 -2.07
CA ASN A 2 5.81 22.16 -1.57
C ASN A 2 5.88 20.63 -1.71
N LEU A 3 6.21 19.95 -0.62
CA LEU A 3 6.45 18.50 -0.63
C LEU A 3 5.15 17.71 -0.76
N PHE A 4 4.02 18.26 -0.31
CA PHE A 4 2.75 17.55 -0.26
C PHE A 4 1.74 18.12 -1.25
N TYR A 5 0.94 17.24 -1.84
CA TYR A 5 -0.25 17.59 -2.61
C TYR A 5 -1.39 16.64 -2.27
N LYS A 6 -2.63 17.05 -2.55
CA LYS A 6 -3.83 16.27 -2.24
C LYS A 6 -4.59 15.89 -3.51
N LYS A 7 -5.17 14.70 -3.48
CA LYS A 7 -6.20 14.22 -4.42
C LYS A 7 -7.34 13.66 -3.60
N SER A 8 -8.56 13.76 -4.11
CA SER A 8 -9.72 13.17 -3.45
C SER A 8 -9.73 11.64 -3.62
N PRO A 9 -10.42 10.86 -2.77
CA PRO A 9 -10.54 9.43 -2.99
C PRO A 9 -11.15 9.05 -4.35
N GLU A 10 -12.08 9.87 -4.86
CA GLU A 10 -12.73 9.66 -6.16
C GLU A 10 -11.73 9.74 -7.31
N TYR A 11 -10.63 10.48 -7.17
CA TYR A 11 -9.55 10.47 -8.15
C TYR A 11 -9.06 9.03 -8.41
N PHE A 12 -8.80 8.27 -7.35
CA PHE A 12 -8.29 6.90 -7.44
C PHE A 12 -9.33 5.91 -7.96
N ILE A 13 -10.55 6.00 -7.43
CA ILE A 13 -11.66 5.16 -7.89
C ILE A 13 -11.88 5.39 -9.39
N ASN A 14 -11.82 6.65 -9.86
CA ASN A 14 -11.95 6.97 -11.27
C ASN A 14 -10.79 6.43 -12.12
N LYS A 15 -9.54 6.48 -11.66
CA LYS A 15 -8.41 5.86 -12.39
C LYS A 15 -8.65 4.36 -12.59
N ILE A 16 -9.03 3.65 -11.52
CA ILE A 16 -9.34 2.21 -11.59
C ILE A 16 -10.53 1.95 -12.53
N ASN A 17 -11.57 2.80 -12.47
CA ASN A 17 -12.77 2.64 -13.29
C ASN A 17 -12.45 2.82 -14.78
N ARG A 18 -11.62 3.81 -15.11
CA ARG A 18 -11.19 4.14 -16.48
C ARG A 18 -10.08 3.24 -17.03
N LEU A 19 -9.62 2.26 -16.24
CA LEU A 19 -8.49 1.40 -16.60
C LEU A 19 -7.20 2.20 -16.85
N GLU A 20 -7.03 3.32 -16.14
CA GLU A 20 -5.77 4.05 -16.14
C GLU A 20 -4.76 3.26 -15.29
N HIS A 21 -3.60 2.92 -15.86
CA HIS A 21 -2.57 2.12 -15.19
C HIS A 21 -1.67 3.00 -14.32
N PHE A 22 -1.60 2.71 -13.02
CA PHE A 22 -0.80 3.52 -12.10
C PHE A 22 -0.16 2.71 -10.97
N LYS A 23 0.91 3.27 -10.43
CA LYS A 23 1.70 2.72 -9.33
C LYS A 23 1.51 3.65 -8.15
N TYR A 24 1.14 3.09 -7.01
CA TYR A 24 0.82 3.82 -5.82
C TYR A 24 1.49 3.16 -4.62
N SER A 25 2.48 3.83 -4.06
CA SER A 25 3.26 3.34 -2.93
C SER A 25 2.91 4.12 -1.65
N THR A 26 2.69 3.43 -0.53
CA THR A 26 2.47 4.09 0.77
C THR A 26 3.75 4.06 1.58
N PHE A 27 4.51 5.15 1.48
CA PHE A 27 5.69 5.37 2.28
C PHE A 27 5.25 5.70 3.72
N ASN A 28 4.88 4.65 4.45
CA ASN A 28 4.39 4.76 5.81
C ASN A 28 5.52 5.12 6.79
N ARG A 29 5.17 5.31 8.05
CA ARG A 29 6.12 5.66 9.12
C ARG A 29 7.32 4.71 9.18
N LYS A 30 7.12 3.40 9.02
CA LYS A 30 8.21 2.43 9.11
C LYS A 30 9.13 2.56 7.89
N THR A 31 8.59 2.75 6.69
CA THR A 31 9.36 3.05 5.48
C THR A 31 10.24 4.29 5.69
N MET A 32 9.67 5.37 6.27
CA MET A 32 10.43 6.57 6.62
C MET A 32 11.57 6.29 7.59
N GLU A 33 11.32 5.51 8.65
CA GLU A 33 12.34 5.11 9.61
C GLU A 33 13.50 4.33 8.95
N TYR A 34 13.23 3.46 7.97
CA TYR A 34 14.29 2.79 7.20
C TYR A 34 15.11 3.78 6.39
N ILE A 35 14.46 4.72 5.71
CA ILE A 35 15.12 5.72 4.85
C ILE A 35 16.08 6.59 5.65
N ILE A 36 15.68 7.07 6.82
CA ILE A 36 16.55 7.90 7.67
C ILE A 36 17.48 7.08 8.59
N GLY A 37 17.51 5.75 8.43
CA GLY A 37 18.42 4.87 9.18
C GLY A 37 18.05 4.66 10.66
N LYS A 38 16.79 4.88 11.03
CA LYS A 38 16.27 4.72 12.40
C LYS A 38 15.48 3.42 12.62
N ALA A 39 15.19 2.66 11.57
CA ALA A 39 14.48 1.38 11.70
C ALA A 39 15.41 0.27 12.16
N VAL A 40 15.27 -0.13 13.43
CA VAL A 40 15.94 -1.28 14.02
C VAL A 40 15.03 -2.52 14.02
N ASN A 41 15.58 -3.65 13.61
CA ASN A 41 15.00 -4.98 13.77
C ASN A 41 14.92 -5.36 15.26
N LYS A 42 14.21 -6.44 15.57
CA LYS A 42 14.04 -6.91 16.96
C LYS A 42 15.34 -7.27 17.66
N ASP A 43 16.37 -7.62 16.89
CA ASP A 43 17.73 -7.91 17.34
C ASP A 43 18.63 -6.66 17.39
N GLY A 44 18.09 -5.48 17.09
CA GLY A 44 18.83 -4.21 17.06
C GLY A 44 19.60 -3.95 15.77
N SER A 45 19.57 -4.86 14.78
CA SER A 45 20.20 -4.65 13.47
C SER A 45 19.36 -3.75 12.56
N ASN A 46 19.98 -3.00 11.64
CA ASN A 46 19.26 -2.36 10.54
C ASN A 46 19.37 -3.27 9.30
N ASP A 47 18.27 -3.47 8.57
CA ASP A 47 18.33 -4.11 7.26
C ASP A 47 18.86 -3.11 6.22
N ILE A 48 20.18 -3.12 6.05
CA ILE A 48 20.90 -2.19 5.17
C ILE A 48 20.45 -2.34 3.71
N GLY A 49 20.09 -3.55 3.28
CA GLY A 49 19.62 -3.82 1.92
C GLY A 49 18.32 -3.07 1.63
N ILE A 50 17.31 -3.27 2.49
CA ILE A 50 16.02 -2.56 2.37
C ILE A 50 16.21 -1.05 2.45
N THR A 51 17.01 -0.56 3.41
CA THR A 51 17.30 0.87 3.52
C THR A 51 17.89 1.42 2.23
N ASN A 52 18.88 0.75 1.64
CA ASN A 52 19.53 1.26 0.42
C ASN A 52 18.57 1.29 -0.77
N GLU A 53 17.77 0.25 -0.98
CA GLU A 53 16.77 0.23 -2.05
C GLU A 53 15.77 1.39 -1.90
N LEU A 54 15.21 1.60 -0.72
CA LEU A 54 14.26 2.71 -0.48
C LEU A 54 14.89 4.09 -0.70
N ARG A 55 16.17 4.25 -0.35
CA ARG A 55 16.90 5.51 -0.58
C ARG A 55 17.12 5.77 -2.06
N VAL A 56 17.41 4.72 -2.84
CA VAL A 56 17.52 4.82 -4.30
C VAL A 56 16.19 5.27 -4.90
N ILE A 57 15.07 4.67 -4.48
CA ILE A 57 13.73 5.06 -4.95
C ILE A 57 13.50 6.56 -4.74
N ILE A 58 13.73 7.07 -3.52
CA ILE A 58 13.55 8.50 -3.21
C ILE A 58 14.48 9.38 -4.04
N LYS A 59 15.74 8.98 -4.21
CA LYS A 59 16.74 9.75 -4.95
C LYS A 59 16.40 9.87 -6.44
N GLU A 60 15.89 8.79 -7.03
CA GLU A 60 15.61 8.71 -8.46
C GLU A 60 14.20 9.13 -8.84
N TYR A 61 13.29 9.18 -7.86
CA TYR A 61 11.89 9.46 -8.10
C TYR A 61 11.68 10.80 -8.83
N LYS A 62 10.88 10.72 -9.89
CA LYS A 62 10.34 11.87 -10.61
C LYS A 62 8.82 11.75 -10.58
N TYR A 63 8.18 12.80 -10.10
CA TYR A 63 6.73 12.86 -10.04
C TYR A 63 6.10 12.61 -11.42
N SER A 64 5.16 11.68 -11.47
CA SER A 64 4.23 11.49 -12.58
C SER A 64 2.86 11.12 -12.03
N ASP A 65 1.80 11.34 -12.81
CA ASP A 65 0.46 10.94 -12.38
C ASP A 65 0.30 9.40 -12.34
N ASP A 66 1.20 8.65 -12.97
CA ASP A 66 1.14 7.18 -13.08
C ASP A 66 2.13 6.47 -12.14
N TYR A 67 3.03 7.21 -11.48
CA TYR A 67 3.86 6.70 -10.39
C TYR A 67 3.83 7.68 -9.23
N ILE A 68 3.06 7.31 -8.20
CA ILE A 68 2.70 8.14 -7.06
C ILE A 68 3.35 7.56 -5.80
N LEU A 69 4.18 8.36 -5.15
CA LEU A 69 4.57 8.13 -3.76
C LEU A 69 3.62 8.87 -2.83
N SER A 70 3.16 8.20 -1.79
CA SER A 70 2.25 8.78 -0.80
C SER A 70 2.79 8.69 0.62
N LEU A 71 2.46 9.68 1.45
CA LEU A 71 2.93 9.79 2.82
C LEU A 71 1.86 10.51 3.65
N ASN A 72 1.54 10.00 4.84
CA ASN A 72 0.56 10.62 5.72
C ASN A 72 1.14 11.87 6.39
N GLU A 73 0.75 13.06 5.91
CA GLU A 73 1.34 14.31 6.39
C GLU A 73 1.05 14.53 7.88
N VAL A 74 -0.22 14.40 8.28
CA VAL A 74 -0.68 14.66 9.66
C VAL A 74 -0.05 13.69 10.67
N GLY A 75 -0.01 12.41 10.32
CA GLY A 75 0.56 11.34 11.13
C GLY A 75 2.07 11.47 11.28
N LEU A 76 2.76 12.00 10.26
CA LEU A 76 4.17 12.35 10.35
C LEU A 76 4.35 13.61 11.21
N TYR A 77 3.56 14.66 11.01
CA TYR A 77 3.61 15.91 11.76
C TYR A 77 3.39 15.72 13.27
N ASN A 78 2.48 14.82 13.65
CA ASN A 78 2.27 14.43 15.05
C ASN A 78 3.53 13.84 15.72
N LYS A 79 4.53 13.43 14.92
CA LYS A 79 5.86 13.00 15.34
C LYS A 79 6.91 14.02 14.91
N LYS A 80 6.83 15.23 15.45
CA LYS A 80 7.66 16.40 15.11
C LYS A 80 9.13 16.08 14.80
N LYS A 81 9.81 15.29 15.65
CA LYS A 81 11.21 14.91 15.42
C LYS A 81 11.40 14.12 14.12
N LEU A 82 10.64 13.03 13.95
CA LEU A 82 10.67 12.21 12.74
C LEU A 82 10.31 13.02 11.50
N TYR A 83 9.32 13.91 11.60
CA TYR A 83 8.96 14.83 10.52
C TYR A 83 10.15 15.69 10.10
N CYS A 84 10.81 16.40 11.03
CA CYS A 84 11.96 17.22 10.69
C CYS A 84 13.09 16.41 10.05
N ASP A 85 13.45 15.26 10.64
CA ASP A 85 14.52 14.41 10.12
C ASP A 85 14.24 13.96 8.66
N VAL A 86 13.00 13.58 8.38
CA VAL A 86 12.54 13.14 7.05
C VAL A 86 12.57 14.30 6.06
N ILE A 87 12.05 15.46 6.45
CA ILE A 87 12.01 16.64 5.58
C ILE A 87 13.42 17.12 5.24
N ASP A 88 14.32 17.15 6.21
CA ASP A 88 15.70 17.60 5.99
C ASP A 88 16.46 16.61 5.10
N TYR A 89 16.31 15.31 5.34
CA TYR A 89 16.84 14.26 4.46
C TYR A 89 16.38 14.43 3.00
N PHE A 90 15.09 14.72 2.78
CA PHE A 90 14.55 14.87 1.42
C PHE A 90 14.99 16.13 0.70
N LYS A 91 15.14 17.26 1.41
CA LYS A 91 15.65 18.50 0.81
C LYS A 91 17.07 18.32 0.25
N GLU A 92 17.89 17.51 0.90
CA GLU A 92 19.27 17.24 0.49
C GLU A 92 19.35 16.31 -0.73
N ILE A 93 18.39 15.39 -0.87
CA ILE A 93 18.52 14.26 -1.79
C ILE A 93 17.74 14.43 -3.09
N ASN A 94 16.53 15.01 -3.02
CA ASN A 94 15.69 15.16 -4.20
C ASN A 94 14.79 16.41 -4.09
N SER A 95 15.20 17.48 -4.77
CA SER A 95 14.45 18.75 -4.81
C SER A 95 13.14 18.70 -5.61
N HIS A 96 12.90 17.61 -6.35
CA HIS A 96 11.69 17.38 -7.13
C HIS A 96 10.70 16.43 -6.43
N LEU A 97 11.04 15.93 -5.25
CA LEU A 97 10.22 15.00 -4.51
C LEU A 97 8.86 15.63 -4.17
N LYS A 98 7.81 14.86 -4.45
CA LYS A 98 6.43 15.20 -4.10
C LYS A 98 5.73 13.96 -3.61
N PHE A 99 5.15 14.05 -2.43
CA PHE A 99 4.28 13.05 -1.88
C PHE A 99 2.84 13.48 -2.01
N MET A 100 2.00 12.53 -2.37
CA MET A 100 0.58 12.70 -2.16
C MET A 100 0.25 12.41 -0.70
N ASP A 101 -0.61 13.23 -0.11
CA ASP A 101 -1.19 12.90 1.19
C ASP A 101 -2.07 11.65 1.07
N ASN A 102 -1.80 10.62 1.88
CA ASN A 102 -2.50 9.33 1.80
C ASN A 102 -3.83 9.30 2.56
N ASP A 103 -4.36 10.48 2.92
CA ASP A 103 -5.65 10.69 3.58
C ASP A 103 -6.82 9.94 2.90
N TRP A 104 -6.74 9.65 1.59
CA TRP A 104 -7.81 8.95 0.89
C TRP A 104 -8.04 7.51 1.39
N LEU A 105 -6.97 6.78 1.75
CA LEU A 105 -7.11 5.44 2.33
C LEU A 105 -7.81 5.51 3.68
N TYR A 106 -7.54 6.56 4.47
CA TYR A 106 -8.25 6.82 5.73
C TYR A 106 -9.70 7.24 5.49
N ALA A 107 -9.96 8.08 4.49
CA ALA A 107 -11.31 8.51 4.14
C ALA A 107 -12.20 7.33 3.73
N ILE A 108 -11.70 6.43 2.88
CA ILE A 108 -12.38 5.18 2.52
C ILE A 108 -12.62 4.32 3.76
N LYS A 109 -11.63 4.22 4.65
CA LYS A 109 -11.70 3.33 5.80
C LYS A 109 -12.65 3.82 6.90
N TYR A 110 -12.72 5.12 7.14
CA TYR A 110 -13.33 5.68 8.35
C TYR A 110 -14.40 6.74 8.12
N ASN A 111 -14.41 7.42 6.98
CA ASN A 111 -15.25 8.61 6.78
C ASN A 111 -16.40 8.38 5.79
N ASP A 112 -16.22 7.52 4.80
CA ASP A 112 -17.26 7.27 3.80
C ASP A 112 -17.34 5.77 3.39
N PRO A 113 -18.26 5.02 4.01
CA PRO A 113 -18.51 3.63 3.65
C PRO A 113 -18.91 3.41 2.19
N LYS A 114 -19.56 4.40 1.53
CA LYS A 114 -20.00 4.26 0.14
C LYS A 114 -18.82 4.25 -0.83
N LEU A 115 -17.75 4.98 -0.53
CA LEU A 115 -16.53 4.96 -1.32
C LEU A 115 -15.85 3.59 -1.24
N PHE A 116 -15.82 2.97 -0.06
CA PHE A 116 -15.30 1.61 0.09
C PHE A 116 -16.13 0.61 -0.71
N ILE A 117 -17.47 0.64 -0.60
CA ILE A 117 -18.37 -0.24 -1.35
C ILE A 117 -18.14 -0.07 -2.86
N SER A 118 -18.07 1.17 -3.33
CA SER A 118 -17.84 1.48 -4.75
C SER A 118 -16.51 0.93 -5.25
N LEU A 119 -15.47 1.00 -4.41
CA LEU A 119 -14.17 0.41 -4.71
C LEU A 119 -14.25 -1.12 -4.79
N ILE A 120 -14.90 -1.80 -3.85
CA ILE A 120 -15.04 -3.25 -3.85
C ILE A 120 -15.85 -3.73 -5.07
N GLU A 121 -17.00 -3.12 -5.34
CA GLU A 121 -17.82 -3.45 -6.51
C GLU A 121 -17.06 -3.28 -7.83
N LEU A 122 -16.18 -2.28 -7.89
CA LEU A 122 -15.32 -2.04 -9.03
C LEU A 122 -14.23 -3.12 -9.14
N LEU A 123 -13.54 -3.44 -8.05
CA LEU A 123 -12.50 -4.48 -8.02
C LEU A 123 -13.05 -5.86 -8.40
N ASN A 124 -14.31 -6.17 -8.07
CA ASN A 124 -14.98 -7.44 -8.44
C ASN A 124 -15.16 -7.65 -9.94
N LYS A 125 -15.09 -6.56 -10.70
CA LYS A 125 -15.23 -6.53 -12.17
C LYS A 125 -13.88 -6.43 -12.86
N ARG A 126 -12.78 -6.72 -12.16
CA ARG A 126 -11.40 -6.56 -12.63
C ARG A 126 -10.58 -7.80 -12.33
N ASN A 127 -9.47 -7.97 -13.05
CA ASN A 127 -8.47 -8.97 -12.76
C ASN A 127 -7.62 -8.48 -11.59
N VAL A 128 -7.95 -8.93 -10.38
CA VAL A 128 -7.31 -8.44 -9.16
C VAL A 128 -6.36 -9.52 -8.62
N ILE A 129 -5.16 -9.09 -8.25
CA ILE A 129 -4.13 -9.98 -7.71
C ILE A 129 -3.70 -9.42 -6.36
N PHE A 130 -3.95 -10.19 -5.31
CA PHE A 130 -3.50 -9.84 -3.98
C PHE A 130 -2.07 -10.29 -3.76
N VAL A 131 -1.25 -9.43 -3.17
CA VAL A 131 0.12 -9.75 -2.77
C VAL A 131 0.26 -9.49 -1.27
N GLY A 132 0.37 -10.56 -0.48
CA GLY A 132 0.38 -10.42 0.98
C GLY A 132 0.43 -11.75 1.72
N GLY A 133 0.31 -11.69 3.05
CA GLY A 133 0.37 -12.85 3.93
C GLY A 133 -0.69 -13.93 3.68
N SER A 134 -0.49 -15.10 4.28
CA SER A 134 -1.30 -16.31 4.12
C SER A 134 -2.81 -16.11 4.34
N ARG A 135 -3.17 -15.21 5.26
CA ARG A 135 -4.57 -14.82 5.56
C ARG A 135 -5.36 -14.28 4.36
N PHE A 136 -4.71 -13.86 3.28
CA PHE A 136 -5.41 -13.38 2.09
C PHE A 136 -5.97 -14.51 1.23
N ARG A 137 -5.60 -15.78 1.48
CA ARG A 137 -6.27 -16.93 0.84
C ARG A 137 -7.77 -16.98 1.09
N TYR A 138 -8.22 -16.51 2.26
CA TYR A 138 -9.66 -16.45 2.59
C TYR A 138 -10.41 -15.39 1.78
N VAL A 139 -9.70 -14.41 1.23
CA VAL A 139 -10.27 -13.36 0.37
C VAL A 139 -10.68 -13.94 -0.97
N GLU A 140 -9.95 -14.93 -1.49
CA GLU A 140 -10.30 -15.60 -2.76
C GLU A 140 -11.69 -16.26 -2.72
N ARG A 141 -12.15 -16.69 -1.53
CA ARG A 141 -13.48 -17.27 -1.34
C ARG A 141 -14.59 -16.29 -1.70
N ASP A 142 -14.41 -15.04 -1.28
CA ASP A 142 -15.43 -14.00 -1.40
C ASP A 142 -15.23 -13.13 -2.66
N PHE A 143 -14.11 -13.36 -3.36
CA PHE A 143 -13.77 -12.76 -4.63
C PHE A 143 -13.21 -13.79 -5.62
N PRO A 144 -14.07 -14.56 -6.30
CA PRO A 144 -13.67 -15.73 -7.09
C PRO A 144 -12.82 -15.42 -8.33
N ASN A 145 -12.73 -14.15 -8.74
CA ASN A 145 -11.89 -13.69 -9.86
C ASN A 145 -10.51 -13.20 -9.41
N MET A 146 -10.13 -13.46 -8.15
CA MET A 146 -8.86 -12.99 -7.59
C MET A 146 -7.82 -14.10 -7.51
N LEU A 147 -6.58 -13.73 -7.77
CA LEU A 147 -5.40 -14.56 -7.52
C LEU A 147 -4.64 -14.03 -6.30
N HIS A 148 -4.09 -14.92 -5.48
CA HIS A 148 -3.20 -14.56 -4.38
C HIS A 148 -1.75 -14.98 -4.64
N ILE A 149 -0.84 -14.01 -4.61
CA ILE A 149 0.59 -14.24 -4.47
C ILE A 149 0.92 -14.15 -2.98
N GLU A 150 1.17 -15.31 -2.37
CA GLU A 150 1.47 -15.38 -0.95
C GLU A 150 2.90 -14.97 -0.63
N LEU A 151 3.01 -14.15 0.42
CA LEU A 151 4.24 -13.83 1.11
C LEU A 151 4.27 -14.54 2.47
N PRO A 152 5.44 -14.99 2.94
CA PRO A 152 5.56 -15.56 4.26
C PRO A 152 5.30 -14.49 5.34
N ASP A 153 4.59 -14.85 6.41
CA ASP A 153 4.20 -13.91 7.46
C ASP A 153 5.40 -13.33 8.26
N LYS A 154 6.58 -13.96 8.13
CA LYS A 154 7.84 -13.52 8.71
C LYS A 154 8.93 -13.52 7.64
N ASN A 155 9.87 -12.58 7.76
CA ASN A 155 11.02 -12.45 6.87
C ASN A 155 10.65 -12.34 5.38
N TYR A 156 9.47 -11.79 5.07
CA TYR A 156 8.98 -11.59 3.69
C TYR A 156 9.93 -10.81 2.79
N HIS A 157 10.86 -10.04 3.35
CA HIS A 157 11.91 -9.36 2.59
C HIS A 157 12.83 -10.32 1.86
N LEU A 158 12.99 -11.55 2.32
CA LEU A 158 13.75 -12.59 1.62
C LEU A 158 13.01 -13.13 0.39
N SER A 159 11.74 -12.78 0.21
CA SER A 159 10.89 -13.28 -0.88
C SER A 159 10.66 -12.25 -1.99
N ILE A 160 11.30 -11.07 -1.94
CA ILE A 160 11.08 -9.98 -2.91
C ILE A 160 11.30 -10.46 -4.35
N ASP A 161 12.44 -11.08 -4.64
CA ASP A 161 12.77 -11.53 -6.00
C ASP A 161 11.79 -12.59 -6.50
N MET A 162 11.41 -13.54 -5.64
CA MET A 162 10.42 -14.56 -5.96
C MET A 162 9.07 -13.93 -6.33
N VAL A 163 8.62 -12.92 -5.57
CA VAL A 163 7.36 -12.21 -5.88
C VAL A 163 7.46 -11.44 -7.18
N ILE A 164 8.58 -10.75 -7.45
CA ILE A 164 8.80 -10.04 -8.70
C ILE A 164 8.72 -11.01 -9.89
N GLU A 165 9.39 -12.17 -9.80
CA GLU A 165 9.34 -13.17 -10.88
C GLU A 165 7.93 -13.72 -11.09
N HIS A 166 7.17 -13.98 -10.02
CA HIS A 166 5.79 -14.43 -10.13
C HIS A 166 4.89 -13.38 -10.81
N ILE A 167 5.03 -12.11 -10.43
CA ILE A 167 4.33 -10.99 -11.09
C ILE A 167 4.68 -10.93 -12.59
N LYS A 168 5.97 -11.03 -12.94
CA LYS A 168 6.42 -11.04 -14.35
C LYS A 168 5.80 -12.20 -15.13
N MET A 169 5.75 -13.40 -14.55
CA MET A 169 5.13 -14.57 -15.18
C MET A 169 3.65 -14.32 -15.49
N ILE A 170 2.90 -13.76 -14.53
CA ILE A 170 1.48 -13.43 -14.74
C ILE A 170 1.31 -12.36 -15.81
N ASN A 171 2.12 -11.29 -15.76
CA ASN A 171 2.08 -10.18 -16.72
C ASN A 171 2.46 -10.57 -18.16
N ASN A 172 3.17 -11.68 -18.34
CA ASN A 172 3.46 -12.22 -19.68
C ASN A 172 2.23 -12.84 -20.35
N VAL A 173 1.23 -13.22 -19.57
CA VAL A 173 0.01 -13.89 -20.05
C VAL A 173 -1.20 -12.96 -19.99
N PHE A 174 -1.32 -12.18 -18.92
CA PHE A 174 -2.45 -11.32 -18.64
C PHE A 174 -2.01 -9.85 -18.59
N LYS A 175 -2.93 -8.95 -18.98
CA LYS A 175 -2.78 -7.50 -18.89
C LYS A 175 -3.96 -6.91 -18.15
N ASP A 176 -3.89 -5.61 -17.88
CA ASP A 176 -4.92 -4.87 -17.17
C ASP A 176 -5.16 -5.43 -15.75
N ASN A 177 -4.12 -6.03 -15.16
CA ASN A 177 -4.15 -6.55 -13.80
C ASN A 177 -4.07 -5.41 -12.79
N ILE A 178 -4.74 -5.60 -11.66
CA ILE A 178 -4.65 -4.71 -10.49
C ILE A 178 -4.00 -5.49 -9.35
N TYR A 179 -2.74 -5.20 -9.10
CA TYR A 179 -2.00 -5.74 -7.96
C TYR A 179 -2.30 -4.92 -6.71
N LEU A 180 -2.79 -5.58 -5.67
CA LEU A 180 -3.12 -4.97 -4.38
C LEU A 180 -2.17 -5.52 -3.31
N PHE A 181 -1.31 -4.66 -2.79
CA PHE A 181 -0.25 -5.06 -1.87
C PHE A 181 -0.65 -4.85 -0.42
N ASN A 182 -0.30 -5.82 0.41
CA ASN A 182 -0.22 -5.73 1.87
C ASN A 182 1.00 -6.54 2.34
N ALA A 183 2.18 -5.94 2.12
CA ALA A 183 3.48 -6.57 2.39
C ALA A 183 4.42 -5.66 3.23
N GLY A 184 3.90 -4.61 3.86
CA GLY A 184 4.71 -3.66 4.61
C GLY A 184 5.74 -2.94 3.74
N VAL A 185 6.97 -2.79 4.25
CA VAL A 185 7.99 -1.91 3.65
C VAL A 185 8.49 -2.40 2.29
N ILE A 186 8.38 -3.70 2.01
CA ILE A 186 8.85 -4.25 0.72
C ILE A 186 7.91 -3.94 -0.43
N THR A 187 6.66 -3.57 -0.13
CA THR A 187 5.70 -3.13 -1.14
C THR A 187 6.27 -2.01 -1.97
N ASP A 188 6.85 -0.99 -1.31
CA ASP A 188 7.42 0.18 -1.97
C ASP A 188 8.54 -0.22 -2.95
N ILE A 189 9.36 -1.20 -2.57
CA ILE A 189 10.46 -1.73 -3.40
C ILE A 189 9.90 -2.50 -4.61
N ILE A 190 8.95 -3.40 -4.38
CA ILE A 190 8.37 -4.20 -5.47
C ILE A 190 7.69 -3.29 -6.49
N ILE A 191 6.89 -2.31 -6.03
CA ILE A 191 6.19 -1.37 -6.92
C ILE A 191 7.19 -0.56 -7.77
N ASP A 192 8.31 -0.10 -7.21
CA ASP A 192 9.33 0.63 -7.98
C ASP A 192 9.93 -0.22 -9.11
N LYS A 193 10.11 -1.53 -8.92
CA LYS A 193 10.60 -2.43 -9.99
C LYS A 193 9.64 -2.49 -11.20
N PHE A 194 8.38 -2.11 -11.01
CA PHE A 194 7.37 -2.04 -12.06
C PHE A 194 6.98 -0.60 -12.43
N LYS A 195 7.74 0.43 -12.02
CA LYS A 195 7.39 1.86 -12.27
C LYS A 195 7.12 2.19 -13.74
N ASP A 196 7.84 1.54 -14.65
CA ASP A 196 7.72 1.76 -16.09
C ASP A 196 6.67 0.84 -16.78
N ASP A 197 5.94 0.01 -16.02
CA ASP A 197 4.94 -0.90 -16.59
C ASP A 197 3.65 -0.16 -17.01
N GLY A 198 3.49 0.11 -18.30
CA GLY A 198 2.31 0.79 -18.84
C GLY A 198 1.03 -0.06 -18.97
N LYS A 199 0.99 -1.29 -18.45
CA LYS A 199 -0.12 -2.25 -18.71
C LYS A 199 -0.87 -2.71 -17.47
N ASN A 200 -0.33 -2.49 -16.27
CA ASN A 200 -0.90 -2.97 -15.02
C ASN A 200 -0.82 -1.90 -13.94
N SER A 201 -1.70 -2.02 -12.95
CA SER A 201 -1.71 -1.14 -11.78
C SER A 201 -1.15 -1.85 -10.56
N TYR A 202 -0.37 -1.13 -9.76
CA TYR A 202 0.29 -1.65 -8.56
C TYR A 202 -0.01 -0.73 -7.40
N ILE A 203 -0.82 -1.19 -6.46
CA ILE A 203 -1.42 -0.32 -5.45
C ILE A 203 -1.11 -0.87 -4.07
N ASP A 204 -0.36 -0.12 -3.30
CA ASP A 204 -0.21 -0.35 -1.88
C ASP A 204 -1.48 0.08 -1.15
N MET A 205 -2.20 -0.93 -0.64
CA MET A 205 -3.44 -0.75 0.11
C MET A 205 -3.21 -0.89 1.62
N GLY A 206 -2.00 -1.29 2.03
CA GLY A 206 -1.63 -1.57 3.41
C GLY A 206 -2.73 -2.31 4.18
N ASN A 207 -3.03 -1.82 5.38
CA ASN A 207 -4.02 -2.39 6.29
C ASN A 207 -5.46 -1.93 6.03
N LEU A 208 -5.78 -1.45 4.81
CA LEU A 208 -7.18 -1.18 4.45
C LEU A 208 -7.96 -2.49 4.53
N TRP A 209 -7.44 -3.54 3.88
CA TRP A 209 -8.03 -4.87 3.81
C TRP A 209 -8.24 -5.54 5.17
N ASP A 210 -7.29 -5.37 6.09
CA ASP A 210 -7.39 -5.85 7.48
C ASP A 210 -8.62 -5.32 8.25
N SER A 211 -9.29 -4.32 7.70
CA SER A 211 -10.44 -3.67 8.34
C SER A 211 -11.78 -4.25 7.94
N PHE A 212 -11.82 -5.06 6.88
CA PHE A 212 -13.06 -5.45 6.21
C PHE A 212 -13.19 -6.97 6.00
N PHE A 213 -12.14 -7.74 6.26
CA PHE A 213 -12.18 -9.20 6.26
C PHE A 213 -12.38 -9.74 7.66
N VAL A 214 -13.37 -10.60 7.87
CA VAL A 214 -13.64 -11.29 9.13
C VAL A 214 -13.51 -12.80 8.89
N SER A 215 -12.43 -13.40 9.37
CA SER A 215 -12.28 -14.86 9.41
C SER A 215 -12.38 -15.36 10.85
N GLU A 216 -13.15 -16.44 11.08
CA GLU A 216 -13.24 -17.13 12.38
C GLU A 216 -11.88 -17.71 12.80
N GLU A 217 -11.08 -18.20 11.84
CA GLU A 217 -9.78 -18.84 12.08
C GLU A 217 -8.71 -17.82 12.50
N PHE A 218 -8.80 -16.60 11.98
CA PHE A 218 -7.79 -15.55 12.22
C PHE A 218 -8.30 -14.37 13.06
N ASN A 219 -9.57 -14.38 13.49
CA ASN A 219 -10.22 -13.28 14.21
C ASN A 219 -9.90 -11.90 13.60
N PHE A 220 -10.24 -11.66 12.34
CA PHE A 220 -9.94 -10.36 11.71
C PHE A 220 -10.98 -9.27 12.03
N VAL A 221 -10.87 -8.78 13.27
CA VAL A 221 -10.91 -7.34 13.60
C VAL A 221 -9.62 -7.10 14.36
N ASN A 222 -8.50 -7.02 13.63
CA ASN A 222 -7.18 -7.12 14.25
C ASN A 222 -6.94 -5.94 15.23
N LYS A 223 -6.93 -6.23 16.53
CA LYS A 223 -6.46 -5.33 17.62
C LYS A 223 -6.97 -3.88 17.55
N LYS A 224 -8.20 -3.66 17.10
CA LYS A 224 -8.78 -2.31 17.14
C LYS A 224 -9.25 -2.00 18.55
N ASN A 225 -9.16 -0.74 18.95
CA ASN A 225 -9.84 -0.36 20.18
C ASN A 225 -11.34 -0.66 20.01
N LYS A 226 -12.04 -0.96 21.09
CA LYS A 226 -13.45 -1.39 21.05
C LYS A 226 -14.35 -0.46 20.23
N LYS A 227 -14.10 0.86 20.23
CA LYS A 227 -14.88 1.85 19.47
C LYS A 227 -14.72 1.72 17.97
N GLU A 228 -13.49 1.47 17.49
CA GLU A 228 -13.25 1.27 16.05
C GLU A 228 -13.89 -0.04 15.57
N GLN A 229 -13.87 -1.08 16.41
CA GLN A 229 -14.58 -2.33 16.12
C GLN A 229 -16.09 -2.11 16.06
N GLU A 230 -16.68 -1.42 17.04
CA GLU A 230 -18.10 -1.06 17.04
C GLU A 230 -18.47 -0.25 15.80
N PHE A 231 -17.69 0.77 15.44
CA PHE A 231 -17.92 1.56 14.23
C PHE A 231 -17.96 0.70 12.97
N ILE A 232 -17.01 -0.23 12.81
CA ILE A 232 -16.95 -1.11 11.63
C ILE A 232 -18.12 -2.08 11.62
N LEU A 233 -18.39 -2.76 12.73
CA LEU A 233 -19.52 -3.67 12.86
C LEU A 233 -20.87 -2.98 12.66
N THR A 234 -21.00 -1.69 12.99
CA THR A 234 -22.24 -0.92 12.77
C THR A 234 -22.38 -0.47 11.31
N ASN A 235 -21.32 0.11 10.73
CA ASN A 235 -21.43 0.77 9.42
C ASN A 235 -21.15 -0.17 8.24
N TYR A 236 -20.45 -1.28 8.48
CA TYR A 236 -20.01 -2.20 7.44
C TYR A 236 -20.59 -3.60 7.60
N LYS A 237 -21.45 -3.88 8.60
CA LYS A 237 -21.92 -5.25 8.94
C LYS A 237 -22.33 -6.12 7.75
N GLN A 238 -23.13 -5.55 6.85
CA GLN A 238 -23.68 -6.25 5.68
C GLN A 238 -22.66 -6.49 4.57
N TYR A 239 -21.46 -5.91 4.71
CA TYR A 239 -20.34 -5.97 3.79
C TYR A 239 -19.10 -6.59 4.42
N LEU A 240 -19.18 -6.95 5.70
CA LEU A 240 -18.14 -7.75 6.34
C LEU A 240 -18.22 -9.13 5.73
N ILE A 241 -17.09 -9.51 5.15
CA ILE A 241 -16.83 -10.80 4.54
C ILE A 241 -16.45 -11.79 5.65
#